data_AF-A0A367LV07-F1
#
_entry.id   AF-A0A367LV07-F1
#
_cell.length_a   1.000
_cell.length_b   1.000
_cell.length_c   1.000
_cell.angle_alpha   90.00
_cell.angle_beta   90.00
_cell.angle_gamma   90.00
#
_symmetry.space_group_name_H-M   'P 1'
#
loop_
_entity.id
_entity.type
_entity.pdbx_description
1 polymer ?
#
loop_
_entity_poly.entity_id
_entity_poly.type
_entity_poly.pdbx_seq_one_letter_code
_entity_poly.pdbx_strand_id
1 'polypeptide(L)' 'MKDTIRQLIQQALDQLTADGTLPAGLTPDIQVENTKDRSHGDFASNIAMMLAKPAG' A
#
# COMPACT_ATOMS: atom_id res chain seq x y z
N MET A 1 10.69 -5.98 -10.00
CA MET A 1 10.33 -4.58 -9.64
C MET A 1 8.96 -4.51 -8.96
N LYS A 2 7.86 -4.94 -9.59
CA LYS A 2 6.53 -4.91 -8.94
C LYS A 2 6.48 -5.68 -7.61
N ASP A 3 7.06 -6.88 -7.55
CA ASP A 3 7.09 -7.66 -6.31
C ASP A 3 7.92 -6.98 -5.21
N THR A 4 9.04 -6.34 -5.58
CA THR A 4 9.83 -5.53 -4.66
C THR A 4 9.01 -4.37 -4.09
N ILE A 5 8.25 -3.67 -4.94
CA ILE A 5 7.34 -2.58 -4.50
C ILE A 5 6.27 -3.14 -3.55
N ARG A 6 5.68 -4.30 -3.86
CA ARG A 6 4.72 -4.96 -2.95
C ARG A 6 5.32 -5.26 -1.58
N GLN A 7 6.54 -5.80 -1.55
CA GLN A 7 7.24 -6.10 -0.30
C GLN A 7 7.55 -4.82 0.51
N LEU A 8 8.00 -3.76 -0.15
CA LEU A 8 8.27 -2.47 0.51
C LEU A 8 6.98 -1.85 1.07
N ILE A 9 5.87 -1.94 0.34
CA ILE A 9 4.57 -1.49 0.84
C ILE A 9 4.15 -2.31 2.06
N GLN A 10 4.26 -3.64 2.01
CA GLN A 10 3.93 -4.49 3.17
C GLN A 10 4.75 -4.09 4.40
N GLN A 11 6.07 -3.92 4.25
CA GLN A 11 6.95 -3.50 5.34
C GLN A 11 6.55 -2.15 5.93
N ALA A 12 6.16 -1.18 5.09
CA ALA A 12 5.69 0.11 5.56
C ALA A 12 4.38 0.00 6.36
N LEU A 13 3.46 -0.86 5.92
CA LEU A 13 2.20 -1.11 6.64
C LEU A 13 2.43 -1.80 7.99
N ASP A 14 3.35 -2.76 8.04
CA ASP A 14 3.74 -3.43 9.28
C ASP A 14 4.31 -2.42 10.28
N GLN A 15 5.17 -1.51 9.82
CA GLN A 15 5.75 -0.45 10.65
C GLN A 15 4.68 0.51 11.18
N LEU A 16 3.77 0.98 10.32
CA LEU A 16 2.69 1.88 10.73
C LEU A 16 1.72 1.22 11.72
N THR A 17 1.54 -0.09 11.62
CA THR A 17 0.75 -0.88 12.57
C THR A 17 1.48 -1.01 13.90
N ALA A 18 2.79 -1.29 13.88
CA ALA A 18 3.62 -1.36 15.07
C ALA A 18 3.69 -0.02 15.83
N ASP A 19 3.69 1.09 15.09
CA ASP A 19 3.67 2.45 15.62
C ASP A 19 2.28 2.89 16.10
N GLY A 20 1.26 2.03 15.96
CA GLY A 20 -0.13 2.31 16.37
C GLY A 20 -0.85 3.37 15.51
N THR A 21 -0.27 3.75 14.37
CA THR A 21 -0.89 4.70 13.42
C THR A 21 -2.01 4.04 12.63
N LEU A 22 -1.85 2.76 12.31
CA LEU A 22 -2.88 1.94 11.69
C LEU A 22 -3.40 0.89 12.70
N PRO A 23 -4.69 0.52 12.63
CA PRO A 23 -5.24 -0.52 13.49
C PRO A 23 -4.58 -1.88 13.24
N ALA A 24 -4.44 -2.67 14.30
CA ALA A 24 -3.92 -4.03 14.21
C ALA A 24 -4.87 -4.95 13.41
N GLY A 25 -4.28 -5.97 12.75
CA GLY A 25 -5.05 -6.99 12.03
C GLY A 25 -5.46 -6.61 10.60
N LEU A 26 -4.87 -5.57 10.03
CA LEU A 26 -5.05 -5.22 8.62
C LEU A 26 -4.40 -6.26 7.71
N THR A 27 -5.16 -6.79 6.77
CA THR A 27 -4.68 -7.68 5.71
C THR A 27 -5.08 -7.14 4.34
N PRO A 28 -4.56 -5.97 3.91
CA PRO A 28 -4.93 -5.39 2.63
C PRO A 28 -4.30 -6.19 1.47
N ASP A 29 -5.05 -6.33 0.39
CA ASP A 29 -4.56 -6.95 -0.84
C ASP A 29 -3.71 -5.94 -1.63
N ILE A 30 -2.38 -6.04 -1.51
CA ILE A 30 -1.44 -5.11 -2.15
C ILE A 30 -1.35 -5.38 -3.64
N GLN A 31 -2.00 -4.51 -4.41
CA GLN A 31 -1.91 -4.52 -5.86
C GLN A 31 -0.96 -3.42 -6.33
N VAL A 32 -0.11 -3.78 -7.29
CA VAL A 32 0.84 -2.87 -7.95
C VAL A 32 0.74 -3.12 -9.44
N GLU A 33 0.38 -2.08 -10.18
CA GLU A 33 0.20 -2.12 -11.63
C GLU A 33 0.99 -1.00 -12.30
N ASN A 34 1.14 -1.08 -13.63
CA ASN A 34 1.73 0.04 -14.36
C ASN A 34 0.70 1.17 -14.42
N THR A 35 1.16 2.41 -14.36
CA THR A 35 0.28 3.56 -14.56
C THR A 35 -0.31 3.57 -15.97
N LYS A 36 -1.54 4.10 -16.08
CA LYS A 36 -2.17 4.36 -17.38
C LYS A 36 -1.63 5.64 -18.03
N ASP A 37 -1.25 6.61 -17.21
CA ASP A 37 -0.63 7.86 -17.62
C ASP A 37 0.79 7.94 -17.06
N ARG A 38 1.76 8.18 -17.94
CA ARG A 38 3.18 8.34 -17.60
C ARG A 38 3.45 9.57 -16.73
N SER A 39 2.55 10.56 -16.74
CA SER A 39 2.65 11.72 -15.85
C SER A 39 2.52 11.34 -14.37
N HIS A 40 1.93 10.19 -14.05
CA HIS A 40 1.74 9.68 -12.70
C HIS A 40 2.88 8.75 -12.22
N GLY A 41 3.97 8.65 -12.97
CA GLY A 41 5.10 7.76 -12.68
C GLY A 41 4.95 6.41 -13.37
N ASP A 42 5.76 5.42 -12.96
CA ASP A 42 5.81 4.11 -13.62
C ASP A 42 4.79 3.11 -13.06
N PHE A 43 4.47 3.21 -11.76
CA PHE A 43 3.59 2.26 -11.06
C PHE A 43 2.53 2.96 -10.20
N ALA A 44 1.39 2.31 -10.04
CA ALA A 44 0.31 2.71 -9.14
C ALA A 44 -0.05 1.56 -8.17
N SER A 45 -0.63 1.91 -7.02
CA SER A 45 -1.10 0.95 -6.01
C SER A 45 -2.48 1.33 -5.45
N ASN A 46 -3.27 0.32 -5.10
CA ASN A 46 -4.63 0.44 -4.54
C ASN A 46 -4.66 0.70 -3.02
N ILE A 47 -3.51 0.71 -2.33
CA ILE A 47 -3.46 0.63 -0.86
C ILE A 47 -4.11 1.82 -0.16
N ALA A 48 -3.94 3.05 -0.68
CA ALA A 48 -4.60 4.21 -0.10
C ALA A 48 -6.13 4.06 -0.09
N MET A 49 -6.72 3.50 -1.16
CA MET A 49 -8.16 3.29 -1.26
C MET A 49 -8.65 2.21 -0.30
N MET A 50 -7.90 1.12 -0.15
CA MET A 50 -8.27 0.03 0.76
C MET A 50 -8.21 0.46 2.23
N LEU A 51 -7.23 1.29 2.57
CA LEU A 51 -7.00 1.73 3.95
C LEU A 51 -7.84 2.94 4.37
N ALA A 52 -8.46 3.66 3.42
CA ALA A 52 -9.25 4.85 3.72
C ALA A 52 -10.37 4.61 4.75
N LYS A 53 -11.03 3.45 4.69
CA LYS A 53 -12.09 3.10 5.65
C LYS A 53 -11.57 2.60 7.00
N PRO A 54 -10.62 1.65 7.07
CA PRO A 54 -10.14 1.16 8.36
C PRO A 54 -9.21 2.13 9.09
N ALA A 55 -8.55 3.06 8.40
CA ALA A 55 -7.66 4.05 9.03
C ALA A 55 -8.39 5.33 9.50
N GLY A 56 -9.68 5.48 9.17
CA GLY A 56 -10.50 6.67 9.43
C GLY A 56 -11.62 6.42 10.43
#